data_AF-A0A5N5NSR0-F1
#
_entry.id   AF-A0A5N5NSR0-F1
#
_cell.length_a   1.000
_cell.length_b   1.000
_cell.length_c   1.000
_cell.angle_alpha   90.00
_cell.angle_beta   90.00
_cell.angle_gamma   90.00
#
_symmetry.space_group_name_H-M   'P 1'
#
loop_
_entity.id
_entity.type
_entity.pdbx_description
1 polymer ?
#
loop_
_entity_poly.entity_id
_entity_poly.type
_entity_poly.pdbx_seq_one_letter_code
_entity_poly.pdbx_strand_id
1 'polypeptide(L)'
;MASAVRRLSPVLRQLPIRKPTTASRPLQCQCLLLRSFTTSSQQLSGHNKWSKIRHEKGAADKKRSQLHGAMAKLLTLYSKLYGSDPQFNPLLVRTVAEAKKGGMAKDKIEAAIARGQGRSTTGNQLKKFTFEAMFPPDIAVIVEAEGENTARLVQDLNLIAKKSKAKPAAAKFFFKRMGRAVFEPPENKAEQRSFDKALDLAVEAGAEEIDEDDGGNFVVWSDPELVNKICETVGLKVLSADIVWTPEEETKSKLNSDTKDLQNLVEMLAALREYPDVLGVYSNVSRGNVTDEEWAAVAENLDN
;
A
#
# COMPACT_ATOMS: atom_id res chain seq x y z
N MET A 1 56.38 -52.41 2.03
CA MET A 1 56.02 -53.50 1.09
C MET A 1 55.32 -52.86 -0.10
N ALA A 2 56.07 -52.50 -1.15
CA ALA A 2 56.24 -53.24 -2.41
C ALA A 2 54.95 -53.19 -3.28
N SER A 3 54.90 -52.37 -4.35
CA SER A 3 55.22 -52.70 -5.77
C SER A 3 54.05 -53.44 -6.46
N ALA A 4 53.55 -53.21 -7.68
CA ALA A 4 54.06 -52.66 -8.94
C ALA A 4 52.86 -52.22 -9.83
N VAL A 5 52.89 -51.07 -10.51
CA VAL A 5 53.20 -50.87 -11.96
C VAL A 5 52.58 -51.88 -12.95
N ARG A 6 51.69 -51.41 -13.84
CA ARG A 6 51.76 -51.68 -15.29
C ARG A 6 51.03 -50.60 -16.11
N ARG A 7 51.77 -50.08 -17.09
CA ARG A 7 51.42 -49.11 -18.13
C ARG A 7 50.66 -49.77 -19.28
N LEU A 8 50.04 -48.95 -20.15
CA LEU A 8 50.05 -48.95 -21.64
C LEU A 8 48.79 -48.18 -22.13
N SER A 9 48.90 -46.90 -22.51
CA SER A 9 49.20 -46.30 -23.84
C SER A 9 47.95 -45.96 -24.69
N PRO A 10 47.80 -44.73 -25.23
CA PRO A 10 46.61 -44.28 -25.94
C PRO A 10 46.76 -44.43 -27.47
N VAL A 11 45.70 -44.85 -28.17
CA VAL A 11 45.66 -44.85 -29.64
C VAL A 11 44.75 -43.71 -30.10
N LEU A 12 45.39 -42.59 -30.44
CA LEU A 12 44.82 -41.50 -31.22
C LEU A 12 44.69 -41.94 -32.69
N ARG A 13 43.46 -42.05 -33.20
CA ARG A 13 43.19 -42.22 -34.64
C ARG A 13 43.44 -40.90 -35.36
N GLN A 14 44.52 -40.86 -36.15
CA GLN A 14 44.78 -39.81 -37.13
C GLN A 14 43.87 -39.99 -38.35
N LEU A 15 43.15 -38.93 -38.73
CA LEU A 15 42.45 -38.84 -40.01
C LEU A 15 43.42 -38.30 -41.09
N PRO A 16 43.39 -38.80 -42.33
CA PRO A 16 44.30 -38.36 -43.36
C PRO A 16 43.93 -36.97 -43.89
N ILE A 17 44.90 -36.06 -43.82
CA ILE A 17 44.86 -34.72 -44.43
C ILE A 17 45.01 -34.88 -45.95
N ARG A 18 43.97 -34.55 -46.72
CA ARG A 18 44.07 -34.44 -48.19
C ARG A 18 44.77 -33.13 -48.56
N LYS A 19 45.83 -33.24 -49.37
CA LYS A 19 46.51 -32.11 -50.01
C LYS A 19 45.65 -31.59 -51.18
N PRO A 20 45.52 -30.27 -51.38
CA PRO A 20 44.90 -29.74 -52.59
C PRO A 20 45.90 -29.76 -53.75
N THR A 21 45.43 -30.30 -54.88
CA THR A 21 46.05 -30.31 -56.20
C THR A 21 46.02 -28.93 -56.85
N THR A 22 47.12 -28.57 -57.50
CA THR A 22 47.28 -27.40 -58.39
C THR A 22 46.62 -27.60 -59.76
N ALA A 23 46.42 -26.47 -60.46
CA ALA A 23 45.87 -26.26 -61.81
C ALA A 23 44.34 -26.11 -61.84
N SER A 24 43.73 -25.14 -62.54
CA SER A 24 44.17 -24.22 -63.58
C SER A 24 43.25 -22.99 -63.58
N ARG A 25 43.79 -21.82 -63.96
CA ARG A 25 43.05 -20.56 -64.10
C ARG A 25 41.95 -20.66 -65.18
N PRO A 26 40.74 -20.13 -64.94
CA PRO A 26 39.96 -19.51 -65.99
C PRO A 26 39.98 -17.99 -65.84
N LEU A 27 39.85 -17.37 -67.01
CA LEU A 27 39.97 -15.96 -67.32
C LEU A 27 39.16 -15.03 -66.40
N GLN A 28 39.81 -13.92 -66.03
CA GLN A 28 39.19 -12.74 -65.45
C GLN A 28 37.98 -12.29 -66.27
N CYS A 29 36.80 -12.35 -65.66
CA CYS A 29 35.73 -11.41 -65.97
C CYS A 29 35.69 -10.39 -64.83
N GLN A 30 36.22 -9.20 -65.08
CA GLN A 30 36.08 -8.04 -64.18
C GLN A 30 34.62 -7.57 -64.22
N CYS A 31 33.73 -8.27 -63.52
CA CYS A 31 32.47 -7.68 -63.08
C CYS A 31 32.70 -7.11 -61.69
N LEU A 32 32.78 -5.78 -61.66
CA LEU A 32 32.83 -4.94 -60.46
C LEU A 32 31.87 -5.46 -59.39
N LEU A 33 32.41 -6.12 -58.35
CA LEU A 33 31.71 -6.31 -57.08
C LEU A 33 31.67 -4.96 -56.35
N LEU A 34 30.86 -4.04 -56.87
CA LEU A 34 30.36 -2.92 -56.08
C LEU A 34 29.46 -3.52 -55.02
N ARG A 35 30.02 -3.80 -53.84
CA ARG A 35 29.23 -3.91 -52.61
C ARG A 35 28.52 -2.57 -52.44
N SER A 36 27.26 -2.52 -52.84
CA SER A 36 26.39 -1.40 -52.53
C SER A 36 26.28 -1.31 -51.00
N PHE A 37 27.01 -0.37 -50.40
CA PHE A 37 26.78 0.00 -49.02
C PHE A 37 25.40 0.67 -48.95
N THR A 38 24.37 -0.10 -48.61
CA THR A 38 23.08 0.46 -48.25
C THR A 38 23.23 1.14 -46.90
N THR A 39 23.40 2.47 -46.90
CA THR A 39 23.20 3.28 -45.70
C THR A 39 21.69 3.41 -45.48
N SER A 40 21.07 2.44 -44.81
CA SER A 40 19.77 2.72 -44.21
C SER A 40 20.00 3.83 -43.18
N SER A 41 19.32 4.97 -43.32
CA SER A 41 19.32 5.95 -42.25
C SER A 41 18.88 5.25 -40.98
N GLN A 42 19.72 5.28 -39.93
CA GLN A 42 19.23 4.88 -38.62
C GLN A 42 18.11 5.86 -38.29
N GLN A 43 16.87 5.41 -38.37
CA GLN A 43 15.79 6.13 -37.70
C GLN A 43 16.08 6.01 -36.21
N LEU A 44 16.82 6.98 -35.69
CA LEU A 44 16.87 7.25 -34.27
C LEU A 44 15.42 7.52 -33.88
N SER A 45 14.77 6.53 -33.26
CA SER A 45 13.51 6.76 -32.56
C SER A 45 13.80 7.81 -31.49
N GLY A 46 13.58 9.08 -31.83
CA GLY A 46 13.99 10.26 -31.05
C GLY A 46 13.28 10.40 -29.70
N HIS A 47 12.49 9.43 -29.30
CA HIS A 47 11.99 9.28 -27.95
C HIS A 47 12.33 7.88 -27.44
N ASN A 48 13.07 7.83 -26.34
CA ASN A 48 13.46 6.61 -25.65
C ASN A 48 12.21 5.77 -25.34
N LYS A 49 11.92 4.77 -26.19
CA LYS A 49 10.80 3.83 -26.06
C LYS A 49 10.78 3.21 -24.66
N TRP A 50 11.94 2.93 -24.08
CA TRP A 50 12.05 2.40 -22.73
C TRP A 50 11.59 3.42 -21.67
N SER A 51 11.89 4.72 -21.83
CA SER A 51 11.38 5.75 -20.92
C SER A 51 9.86 5.81 -20.94
N LYS A 52 9.26 5.82 -22.13
CA LYS A 52 7.79 5.85 -22.28
C LYS A 52 7.14 4.60 -21.69
N ILE A 53 7.65 3.41 -22.02
CA ILE A 53 7.17 2.14 -21.44
C ILE A 53 7.32 2.14 -19.92
N ARG A 54 8.44 2.65 -19.37
CA ARG A 54 8.66 2.74 -17.93
C ARG A 54 7.63 3.63 -17.25
N HIS A 55 7.32 4.79 -17.83
CA HIS A 55 6.31 5.70 -17.28
C HIS A 55 4.90 5.10 -17.36
N GLU A 56 4.52 4.54 -18.51
CA GLU A 56 3.21 3.90 -18.69
C GLU A 56 3.04 2.68 -17.77
N LYS A 57 4.07 1.82 -17.69
CA LYS A 57 4.06 0.65 -16.80
C LYS A 57 4.07 1.05 -15.34
N GLY A 58 4.86 2.04 -14.95
CA GLY A 58 4.92 2.53 -13.57
C GLY A 58 3.56 3.05 -13.10
N ALA A 59 2.86 3.82 -13.93
CA ALA A 59 1.51 4.30 -13.62
C ALA A 59 0.48 3.14 -13.52
N ALA A 60 0.56 2.17 -14.42
CA ALA A 60 -0.31 0.99 -14.39
C ALA A 60 -0.06 0.09 -13.17
N ASP A 61 1.22 -0.11 -12.81
CA ASP A 61 1.62 -0.92 -11.66
C ASP A 61 1.22 -0.24 -10.34
N LYS A 62 1.31 1.10 -10.24
CA LYS A 62 0.80 1.86 -9.09
C LYS A 62 -0.70 1.67 -8.90
N LYS A 63 -1.50 1.81 -9.98
CA LYS A 63 -2.96 1.56 -9.92
C LYS A 63 -3.28 0.13 -9.51
N ARG A 64 -2.50 -0.85 -9.98
CA ARG A 64 -2.67 -2.26 -9.58
C ARG A 64 -2.34 -2.49 -8.11
N SER A 65 -1.27 -1.86 -7.60
CA SER A 65 -0.88 -1.91 -6.18
C SER A 65 -1.99 -1.38 -5.28
N GLN A 66 -2.55 -0.22 -5.61
CA GLN A 66 -3.68 0.39 -4.88
C GLN A 66 -4.90 -0.54 -4.84
N LEU A 67 -5.27 -1.14 -5.98
CA LEU A 67 -6.36 -2.11 -6.04
C LEU A 67 -6.07 -3.32 -5.14
N HIS A 68 -4.85 -3.86 -5.17
CA HIS A 68 -4.48 -5.00 -4.33
C HIS A 68 -4.52 -4.65 -2.84
N GLY A 69 -4.10 -3.44 -2.46
CA GLY A 69 -4.21 -2.93 -1.10
C GLY A 69 -5.67 -2.82 -0.63
N ALA A 70 -6.54 -2.23 -1.45
CA ALA A 70 -7.97 -2.13 -1.16
C ALA A 70 -8.64 -3.51 -1.00
N MET A 71 -8.32 -4.45 -1.91
CA MET A 71 -8.82 -5.83 -1.82
C MET A 71 -8.31 -6.56 -0.57
N ALA A 72 -7.04 -6.36 -0.18
CA ALA A 72 -6.50 -6.94 1.05
C ALA A 72 -7.24 -6.44 2.30
N LYS A 73 -7.58 -5.16 2.37
CA LYS A 73 -8.37 -4.58 3.47
C LYS A 73 -9.77 -5.19 3.52
N LEU A 74 -10.46 -5.32 2.38
CA LEU A 74 -11.78 -5.95 2.31
C LEU A 74 -11.75 -7.44 2.71
N LEU A 75 -10.77 -8.20 2.24
CA LEU A 75 -10.59 -9.60 2.62
C LEU A 75 -10.38 -9.75 4.13
N THR A 76 -9.56 -8.86 4.71
CA THR A 76 -9.30 -8.83 6.16
C THR A 76 -10.58 -8.52 6.93
N LEU A 77 -11.34 -7.51 6.50
CA LEU A 77 -12.62 -7.12 7.11
C LEU A 77 -13.65 -8.25 7.07
N TYR A 78 -13.90 -8.85 5.91
CA TYR A 78 -14.90 -9.92 5.80
C TYR A 78 -14.49 -11.18 6.54
N SER A 79 -13.18 -11.50 6.57
CA SER A 79 -12.66 -12.57 7.41
C SER A 79 -12.89 -12.28 8.90
N LYS A 80 -12.65 -11.05 9.35
CA LYS A 80 -12.87 -10.63 10.75
C LYS A 80 -14.34 -10.70 11.17
N LEU A 81 -15.26 -10.27 10.30
CA LEU A 81 -16.69 -10.19 10.62
C LEU A 81 -17.42 -11.55 10.56
N TYR A 82 -17.17 -12.33 9.50
CA TYR A 82 -17.96 -13.54 9.20
C TYR A 82 -17.12 -14.82 9.21
N GLY A 83 -15.86 -14.74 9.61
CA GLY A 83 -14.94 -15.88 9.64
C GLY A 83 -14.23 -16.12 8.31
N SER A 84 -13.23 -17.01 8.37
CA SER A 84 -12.33 -17.33 7.25
C SER A 84 -12.85 -18.44 6.31
N ASP A 85 -13.96 -19.11 6.65
CA ASP A 85 -14.51 -20.20 5.86
C ASP A 85 -15.32 -19.68 4.65
N PRO A 86 -14.90 -19.96 3.40
CA PRO A 86 -15.63 -19.57 2.20
C PRO A 86 -17.08 -20.08 2.14
N GLN A 87 -17.39 -21.21 2.79
CA GLN A 87 -18.74 -21.80 2.76
C GLN A 87 -19.75 -20.94 3.51
N PHE A 88 -19.33 -20.29 4.59
CA PHE A 88 -20.19 -19.49 5.46
C PHE A 88 -20.07 -17.98 5.20
N ASN A 89 -19.19 -17.57 4.28
CA ASN A 89 -18.92 -16.18 3.97
C ASN A 89 -18.97 -15.89 2.46
N PRO A 90 -20.18 -15.70 1.88
CA PRO A 90 -20.34 -15.42 0.45
C PRO A 90 -19.64 -14.13 0.00
N LEU A 91 -19.55 -13.13 0.88
CA LEU A 91 -18.82 -11.88 0.62
C LEU A 91 -17.33 -12.15 0.40
N LEU A 92 -16.72 -12.96 1.26
CA LEU A 92 -15.34 -13.38 1.10
C LEU A 92 -15.11 -14.14 -0.21
N VAL A 93 -16.01 -15.04 -0.61
CA VAL A 93 -15.90 -15.76 -1.91
C VAL A 93 -15.86 -14.78 -3.07
N ARG A 94 -16.78 -13.80 -3.07
CA ARG A 94 -16.84 -12.77 -4.10
C ARG A 94 -15.55 -11.94 -4.14
N THR A 95 -15.10 -11.44 -3.00
CA THR A 95 -13.88 -10.62 -2.92
C THR A 95 -12.64 -11.41 -3.32
N VAL A 96 -12.54 -12.69 -2.97
CA VAL A 96 -11.45 -13.58 -3.43
C VAL A 96 -11.48 -13.73 -4.95
N ALA A 97 -12.65 -13.89 -5.56
CA ALA A 97 -12.77 -13.97 -7.01
C ALA A 97 -12.37 -12.66 -7.70
N GLU A 98 -12.79 -11.51 -7.15
CA GLU A 98 -12.41 -10.18 -7.64
C GLU A 98 -10.90 -9.92 -7.50
N ALA A 99 -10.29 -10.29 -6.37
CA ALA A 99 -8.86 -10.20 -6.14
C ALA A 99 -8.05 -11.06 -7.13
N LYS A 100 -8.48 -12.30 -7.38
CA LYS A 100 -7.87 -13.17 -8.40
C LYS A 100 -7.99 -12.59 -9.80
N LYS A 101 -9.16 -12.04 -10.16
CA LYS A 101 -9.37 -11.35 -11.44
C LYS A 101 -8.48 -10.11 -11.58
N GLY A 102 -8.21 -9.42 -10.48
CA GLY A 102 -7.25 -8.31 -10.39
C GLY A 102 -5.77 -8.73 -10.43
N GLY A 103 -5.46 -10.03 -10.54
CA GLY A 103 -4.10 -10.55 -10.60
C GLY A 103 -3.37 -10.56 -9.25
N MET A 104 -4.11 -10.55 -8.14
CA MET A 104 -3.52 -10.68 -6.80
C MET A 104 -2.99 -12.11 -6.59
N ALA A 105 -1.78 -12.24 -6.08
CA ALA A 105 -1.17 -13.54 -5.81
C ALA A 105 -1.96 -14.30 -4.71
N LYS A 106 -2.06 -15.63 -4.85
CA LYS A 106 -2.77 -16.50 -3.90
C LYS A 106 -2.28 -16.31 -2.47
N ASP A 107 -0.96 -16.27 -2.27
CA ASP A 107 -0.34 -16.09 -0.96
C ASP A 107 -0.73 -14.78 -0.28
N LYS A 108 -0.95 -13.71 -1.06
CA LYS A 108 -1.40 -12.40 -0.55
C LYS A 108 -2.86 -12.44 -0.11
N ILE A 109 -3.71 -13.16 -0.84
CA ILE A 109 -5.11 -13.37 -0.49
C ILE A 109 -5.20 -14.18 0.82
N GLU A 110 -4.44 -15.27 0.92
CA GLU A 110 -4.41 -16.11 2.13
C GLU A 110 -3.86 -15.36 3.34
N ALA A 111 -2.82 -14.52 3.15
CA ALA A 111 -2.30 -13.67 4.21
C ALA A 111 -3.34 -12.64 4.72
N ALA A 112 -4.11 -12.01 3.82
CA ALA A 112 -5.17 -11.08 4.21
C ALA A 112 -6.31 -11.78 4.98
N ILE A 113 -6.70 -12.99 4.55
CA ILE A 113 -7.71 -13.79 5.25
C ILE A 113 -7.22 -14.20 6.64
N ALA A 114 -5.97 -14.68 6.75
CA ALA A 114 -5.37 -15.06 8.02
C ALA A 114 -5.30 -13.86 8.99
N ARG A 115 -4.92 -12.69 8.48
CA ARG A 115 -4.86 -11.45 9.26
C ARG A 115 -6.22 -11.07 9.85
N GLY A 116 -7.31 -11.25 9.11
CA GLY A 116 -8.67 -11.04 9.64
C GLY A 116 -9.00 -11.94 10.85
N GLN A 117 -8.30 -13.05 11.02
CA GLN A 117 -8.40 -13.95 12.17
C GLN A 117 -7.39 -13.60 13.30
N GLY A 118 -6.70 -12.46 13.22
CA GLY A 118 -5.70 -12.03 14.22
C GLY A 118 -4.42 -12.86 14.22
N ARG A 119 -4.21 -13.67 13.17
CA ARG A 119 -3.05 -14.56 13.03
C ARG A 119 -2.37 -14.34 11.69
N SER A 120 -1.15 -14.79 11.59
CA SER A 120 -0.44 -14.85 10.33
C SER A 120 -0.72 -16.14 9.58
N THR A 121 -0.15 -16.24 8.36
CA THR A 121 -0.18 -17.46 7.57
C THR A 121 0.53 -18.64 8.27
N THR A 122 1.47 -18.36 9.18
CA THR A 122 2.15 -19.39 9.99
C THR A 122 1.36 -19.78 11.24
N GLY A 123 0.25 -19.09 11.53
CA GLY A 123 -0.59 -19.32 12.71
C GLY A 123 -0.15 -18.53 13.96
N ASN A 124 0.91 -17.74 13.87
CA ASN A 124 1.36 -16.89 14.97
C ASN A 124 0.41 -15.71 15.17
N GLN A 125 0.25 -15.25 16.41
CA GLN A 125 -0.52 -14.04 16.71
C GLN A 125 0.18 -12.80 16.17
N LEU A 126 -0.61 -11.88 15.60
CA LEU A 126 -0.11 -10.59 15.15
C LEU A 126 0.04 -9.65 16.34
N LYS A 127 1.18 -8.98 16.44
CA LYS A 127 1.43 -7.96 17.46
C LYS A 127 1.14 -6.59 16.88
N LYS A 128 0.36 -5.78 17.60
CA LYS A 128 0.13 -4.38 17.29
C LYS A 128 1.38 -3.56 17.57
N PHE A 129 1.64 -2.58 16.73
CA PHE A 129 2.79 -1.70 16.79
C PHE A 129 2.40 -0.31 16.26
N THR A 130 2.89 0.73 16.93
CA THR A 130 2.71 2.12 16.49
C THR A 130 4.05 2.68 16.04
N PHE A 131 4.11 3.08 14.77
CA PHE A 131 5.25 3.77 14.20
C PHE A 131 5.01 5.29 14.25
N GLU A 132 6.07 6.04 14.56
CA GLU A 132 6.01 7.48 14.73
C GLU A 132 7.10 8.13 13.88
N ALA A 133 6.73 9.17 13.14
CA ALA A 133 7.66 9.91 12.29
C ALA A 133 7.28 11.39 12.19
N MET A 134 8.29 12.21 11.90
CA MET A 134 8.15 13.63 11.60
C MET A 134 8.58 13.88 10.16
N PHE A 135 7.69 14.47 9.37
CA PHE A 135 7.93 14.96 8.04
C PHE A 135 8.21 16.48 8.08
N PRO A 136 9.27 16.99 7.42
CA PRO A 136 9.58 18.42 7.44
C PRO A 136 8.50 19.30 6.79
N PRO A 137 8.25 20.54 7.25
CA PRO A 137 8.95 21.20 8.35
C PRO A 137 8.51 20.71 9.74
N ASP A 138 7.22 20.42 9.96
CA ASP A 138 6.70 20.05 11.30
C ASP A 138 5.40 19.23 11.21
N ILE A 139 5.36 18.21 10.36
CA ILE A 139 4.19 17.34 10.18
C ILE A 139 4.45 16.02 10.90
N ALA A 140 3.70 15.77 11.96
CA ALA A 140 3.73 14.54 12.72
C ALA A 140 2.86 13.47 12.05
N VAL A 141 3.37 12.25 11.98
CA VAL A 141 2.67 11.09 11.40
C VAL A 141 2.72 9.92 12.36
N ILE A 142 1.55 9.37 12.66
CA ILE A 142 1.37 8.13 13.41
C ILE A 142 0.87 7.07 12.46
N VAL A 143 1.48 5.88 12.50
CA VAL A 143 1.03 4.74 11.71
C VAL A 143 0.78 3.57 12.65
N GLU A 144 -0.45 3.07 12.65
CA GLU A 144 -0.77 1.82 13.32
C GLU A 144 -0.53 0.65 12.36
N ALA A 145 0.20 -0.35 12.84
CA ALA A 145 0.51 -1.55 12.08
C ALA A 145 0.41 -2.79 12.97
N GLU A 146 0.30 -3.95 12.34
CA GLU A 146 0.33 -5.22 13.04
C GLU A 146 1.13 -6.27 12.28
N GLY A 147 1.88 -7.11 12.98
CA GLY A 147 2.66 -8.16 12.33
C GLY A 147 3.31 -9.11 13.32
N GLU A 148 3.85 -10.22 12.80
CA GLU A 148 4.60 -11.17 13.62
C GLU A 148 5.96 -10.61 14.06
N ASN A 149 6.63 -9.87 13.17
CA ASN A 149 7.98 -9.38 13.36
C ASN A 149 8.01 -7.85 13.35
N THR A 150 7.95 -7.26 14.53
CA THR A 150 8.00 -5.81 14.74
C THR A 150 9.30 -5.18 14.24
N ALA A 151 10.44 -5.87 14.36
CA ALA A 151 11.73 -5.34 13.89
C ALA A 151 11.74 -5.16 12.36
N ARG A 152 11.17 -6.12 11.63
CA ARG A 152 10.99 -6.01 10.17
C ARG A 152 10.05 -4.86 9.82
N LEU A 153 8.91 -4.73 10.50
CA LEU A 153 7.97 -3.62 10.27
C LEU A 153 8.64 -2.26 10.48
N VAL A 154 9.38 -2.10 11.57
CA VAL A 154 10.13 -0.86 11.85
C VAL A 154 11.12 -0.56 10.73
N GLN A 155 11.86 -1.56 10.24
CA GLN A 155 12.80 -1.38 9.13
C GLN A 155 12.10 -0.95 7.83
N ASP A 156 11.01 -1.63 7.48
CA ASP A 156 10.26 -1.37 6.25
C ASP A 156 9.60 0.03 6.29
N LEU A 157 8.98 0.42 7.42
CA LEU A 157 8.38 1.75 7.61
C LEU A 157 9.44 2.87 7.65
N ASN A 158 10.58 2.64 8.31
CA ASN A 158 11.71 3.57 8.29
C ASN A 158 12.23 3.82 6.88
N LEU A 159 12.28 2.77 6.04
CA LEU A 159 12.70 2.89 4.65
C LEU A 159 11.73 3.77 3.86
N ILE A 160 10.41 3.60 4.05
CA ILE A 160 9.37 4.41 3.42
C ILE A 160 9.51 5.87 3.85
N ALA A 161 9.56 6.13 5.17
CA ALA A 161 9.72 7.47 5.72
C ALA A 161 10.98 8.18 5.20
N LYS A 162 12.12 7.49 5.20
CA LYS A 162 13.42 8.04 4.76
C LYS A 162 13.42 8.44 3.28
N LYS A 163 12.73 7.69 2.41
CA LYS A 163 12.62 8.04 0.97
C LYS A 163 11.95 9.40 0.77
N SER A 164 11.01 9.75 1.65
CA SER A 164 10.26 11.00 1.62
C SER A 164 10.79 12.06 2.61
N LYS A 165 12.06 11.96 3.04
CA LYS A 165 12.71 12.89 4.00
C LYS A 165 12.12 12.91 5.42
N ALA A 166 11.14 12.07 5.74
CA ALA A 166 10.65 11.94 7.10
C ALA A 166 11.67 11.21 7.98
N LYS A 167 11.69 11.56 9.27
CA LYS A 167 12.59 10.98 10.27
C LYS A 167 11.78 10.32 11.38
N PRO A 168 12.23 9.17 11.90
CA PRO A 168 11.64 8.57 13.09
C PRO A 168 11.81 9.53 14.27
N ALA A 169 10.71 9.87 14.91
CA ALA A 169 10.67 10.81 16.03
C ALA A 169 9.40 10.55 16.82
N ALA A 170 9.42 10.90 18.12
CA ALA A 170 8.20 10.85 18.93
C ALA A 170 7.18 11.82 18.33
N ALA A 171 5.97 11.33 18.11
CA ALA A 171 4.87 12.06 17.50
C ALA A 171 3.58 11.93 18.32
N LYS A 172 3.47 10.91 19.20
CA LYS A 172 2.29 10.67 20.03
C LYS A 172 1.77 11.86 20.82
N PHE A 173 2.65 12.78 21.23
CA PHE A 173 2.25 13.95 22.01
C PHE A 173 1.45 14.99 21.21
N PHE A 174 1.44 14.91 19.88
CA PHE A 174 0.62 15.75 19.02
C PHE A 174 -0.81 15.21 18.82
N PHE A 175 -1.11 14.03 19.36
CA PHE A 175 -2.36 13.34 19.11
C PHE A 175 -3.01 12.86 20.39
N LYS A 176 -4.34 12.86 20.39
CA LYS A 176 -5.18 12.20 21.38
C LYS A 176 -5.78 10.95 20.75
N ARG A 177 -5.71 9.83 21.47
CA ARG A 177 -6.35 8.58 21.03
C ARG A 177 -7.81 8.64 21.42
N MET A 178 -8.69 8.69 20.43
CA MET A 178 -10.12 8.92 20.60
C MET A 178 -10.92 7.76 20.00
N GLY A 179 -12.03 7.49 20.63
CA GLY A 179 -13.10 6.67 20.07
C GLY A 179 -13.97 7.49 19.13
N ARG A 180 -14.22 6.99 17.91
CA ARG A 180 -15.06 7.64 16.89
C ARG A 180 -16.20 6.73 16.49
N ALA A 181 -17.43 7.15 16.69
CA ALA A 181 -18.63 6.47 16.19
C ALA A 181 -19.37 7.38 15.20
N VAL A 182 -19.67 6.87 14.01
CA VAL A 182 -20.38 7.60 12.96
C VAL A 182 -21.78 7.00 12.79
N PHE A 183 -22.81 7.85 12.80
CA PHE A 183 -24.21 7.46 12.71
C PHE A 183 -24.89 8.11 11.51
N GLU A 184 -25.82 7.40 10.87
CA GLU A 184 -26.63 7.98 9.79
C GLU A 184 -27.54 9.10 10.29
N PRO A 185 -27.79 10.14 9.47
CA PRO A 185 -28.74 11.17 9.82
C PRO A 185 -30.19 10.66 9.86
N PRO A 186 -31.06 11.28 10.65
CA PRO A 186 -32.48 10.96 10.66
C PRO A 186 -33.12 11.36 9.32
N GLU A 187 -33.87 10.45 8.69
CA GLU A 187 -34.50 10.70 7.38
C GLU A 187 -35.79 11.52 7.53
N ASN A 188 -36.45 11.45 8.70
CA ASN A 188 -37.77 12.02 8.92
C ASN A 188 -37.87 12.91 10.18
N LYS A 189 -38.82 13.87 10.17
CA LYS A 189 -39.13 14.74 11.34
C LYS A 189 -39.50 13.97 12.62
N ALA A 190 -40.00 12.74 12.48
CA ALA A 190 -40.32 11.87 13.62
C ALA A 190 -39.05 11.29 14.26
N GLU A 191 -38.04 10.96 13.44
CA GLU A 191 -36.72 10.49 13.87
C GLU A 191 -35.89 11.63 14.46
N GLN A 192 -36.14 12.88 14.05
CA GLN A 192 -35.47 14.06 14.58
C GLN A 192 -35.68 14.25 16.11
N ARG A 193 -36.86 13.90 16.64
CA ARG A 193 -37.09 13.85 18.11
C ARG A 193 -36.41 12.67 18.79
N SER A 194 -36.21 11.57 18.06
CA SER A 194 -35.42 10.43 18.56
C SER A 194 -33.93 10.77 18.55
N PHE A 195 -33.53 11.64 17.62
CA PHE A 195 -32.17 12.10 17.43
C PHE A 195 -31.72 13.06 18.55
N ASP A 196 -32.52 14.07 18.91
CA ASP A 196 -32.21 14.94 20.07
C ASP A 196 -32.00 14.12 21.35
N LYS A 197 -32.85 13.11 21.56
CA LYS A 197 -32.71 12.17 22.69
C LYS A 197 -31.47 11.29 22.56
N ALA A 198 -31.11 10.89 21.34
CA ALA A 198 -29.93 10.08 21.09
C ALA A 198 -28.64 10.86 21.39
N LEU A 199 -28.61 12.18 21.14
CA LEU A 199 -27.53 13.07 21.55
C LEU A 199 -27.42 13.16 23.07
N ASP A 200 -28.54 13.36 23.77
CA ASP A 200 -28.56 13.37 25.23
C ASP A 200 -28.03 12.04 25.80
N LEU A 201 -28.46 10.91 25.24
CA LEU A 201 -27.98 9.57 25.62
C LEU A 201 -26.49 9.36 25.31
N ALA A 202 -25.98 9.92 24.21
CA ALA A 202 -24.56 9.84 23.87
C ALA A 202 -23.71 10.58 24.92
N VAL A 203 -24.14 11.77 25.33
CA VAL A 203 -23.49 12.57 26.38
C VAL A 203 -23.54 11.82 27.72
N GLU A 204 -24.68 11.24 28.10
CA GLU A 204 -24.80 10.41 29.30
C GLU A 204 -23.92 9.15 29.25
N ALA A 205 -23.70 8.59 28.06
CA ALA A 205 -22.84 7.44 27.84
C ALA A 205 -21.34 7.78 27.86
N GLY A 206 -20.98 9.08 27.85
CA GLY A 206 -19.61 9.57 27.93
C GLY A 206 -19.03 10.11 26.61
N ALA A 207 -19.88 10.62 25.71
CA ALA A 207 -19.42 11.40 24.56
C ALA A 207 -18.74 12.69 25.02
N GLU A 208 -17.59 12.99 24.44
CA GLU A 208 -16.81 14.21 24.70
C GLU A 208 -17.16 15.32 23.71
N GLU A 209 -17.35 14.97 22.44
CA GLU A 209 -17.59 15.91 21.34
C GLU A 209 -18.50 15.26 20.30
N ILE A 210 -19.35 16.06 19.66
CA ILE A 210 -20.30 15.60 18.63
C ILE A 210 -20.23 16.58 17.47
N ASP A 211 -19.87 16.07 16.30
CA ASP A 211 -19.73 16.82 15.05
C ASP A 211 -20.67 16.29 13.97
N GLU A 212 -20.81 17.06 12.88
CA GLU A 212 -21.45 16.64 11.64
C GLU A 212 -20.39 16.55 10.53
N ASP A 213 -20.42 15.46 9.76
CA ASP A 213 -19.56 15.32 8.58
C ASP A 213 -20.14 16.06 7.34
N ASP A 214 -19.35 16.16 6.27
CA ASP A 214 -19.77 16.81 5.01
C ASP A 214 -21.00 16.16 4.36
N GLY A 215 -21.32 14.92 4.72
CA GLY A 215 -22.50 14.17 4.28
C GLY A 215 -23.72 14.30 5.21
N GLY A 216 -23.59 15.07 6.29
CA GLY A 216 -24.60 15.22 7.34
C GLY A 216 -24.69 14.03 8.30
N ASN A 217 -23.73 13.11 8.29
CA ASN A 217 -23.65 12.05 9.30
C ASN A 217 -23.13 12.62 10.62
N PHE A 218 -23.57 12.01 11.72
CA PHE A 218 -23.20 12.45 13.05
C PHE A 218 -21.97 11.68 13.53
N VAL A 219 -20.93 12.42 13.93
CA VAL A 219 -19.67 11.86 14.42
C VAL A 219 -19.59 12.12 15.92
N VAL A 220 -19.59 11.06 16.71
CA VAL A 220 -19.49 11.12 18.17
C VAL A 220 -18.08 10.70 18.59
N TRP A 221 -17.41 11.58 19.31
CA TRP A 221 -16.09 11.38 19.88
C TRP A 221 -16.17 11.04 21.36
N SER A 222 -15.34 10.12 21.82
CA SER A 222 -15.36 9.62 23.21
C SER A 222 -14.01 9.02 23.62
N ASP A 223 -13.89 8.61 24.88
CA ASP A 223 -12.78 7.74 25.29
C ASP A 223 -12.82 6.41 24.49
N PRO A 224 -11.66 5.88 24.04
CA PRO A 224 -11.59 4.62 23.28
C PRO A 224 -12.31 3.43 23.91
N GLU A 225 -12.44 3.37 25.23
CA GLU A 225 -13.10 2.28 25.94
C GLU A 225 -14.63 2.36 25.88
N LEU A 226 -15.19 3.55 25.64
CA LEU A 226 -16.63 3.83 25.71
C LEU A 226 -17.35 3.72 24.36
N VAL A 227 -16.64 3.66 23.24
CA VAL A 227 -17.22 3.64 21.88
C VAL A 227 -18.31 2.58 21.71
N ASN A 228 -18.05 1.34 22.13
CA ASN A 228 -19.01 0.25 21.98
C ASN A 228 -20.26 0.48 22.84
N LYS A 229 -20.07 0.97 24.06
CA LYS A 229 -21.17 1.31 24.97
C LYS A 229 -22.03 2.44 24.40
N ILE A 230 -21.42 3.45 23.80
CA ILE A 230 -22.12 4.55 23.12
C ILE A 230 -22.94 4.00 21.95
N CYS A 231 -22.34 3.17 21.10
CA CYS A 231 -23.05 2.55 19.97
C CYS A 231 -24.29 1.75 20.43
N GLU A 232 -24.18 1.00 21.53
CA GLU A 232 -25.31 0.23 22.09
C GLU A 232 -26.38 1.12 22.73
N THR A 233 -25.97 2.19 23.42
CA THR A 233 -26.87 3.08 24.19
C THR A 233 -27.66 4.01 23.29
N VAL A 234 -27.00 4.55 22.27
CA VAL A 234 -27.58 5.51 21.31
C VAL A 234 -28.64 4.83 20.44
N GLY A 235 -28.47 3.54 20.12
CA GLY A 235 -29.47 2.74 19.40
C GLY A 235 -29.77 3.20 17.97
N LEU A 236 -28.95 4.12 17.43
CA LEU A 236 -28.99 4.56 16.04
C LEU A 236 -28.21 3.60 15.15
N LYS A 237 -28.45 3.68 13.84
CA LYS A 237 -27.71 2.89 12.87
C LYS A 237 -26.27 3.39 12.76
N VAL A 238 -25.35 2.57 13.29
CA VAL A 238 -23.90 2.82 13.24
C VAL A 238 -23.38 2.54 11.83
N LEU A 239 -22.74 3.53 11.22
CA LEU A 239 -21.99 3.40 9.97
C LEU A 239 -20.59 2.85 10.23
N SER A 240 -19.90 3.42 11.22
CA SER A 240 -18.56 2.98 11.63
C SER A 240 -18.34 3.27 13.10
N ALA A 241 -17.48 2.46 13.72
CA ALA A 241 -17.09 2.59 15.11
C ALA A 241 -15.63 2.14 15.24
N ASP A 242 -14.73 3.11 15.36
CA ASP A 242 -13.29 2.89 15.28
C ASP A 242 -12.56 3.65 16.40
N ILE A 243 -11.34 3.23 16.70
CA ILE A 243 -10.42 3.99 17.56
C ILE A 243 -9.39 4.64 16.67
N VAL A 244 -9.25 5.95 16.74
CA VAL A 244 -8.41 6.75 15.85
C VAL A 244 -7.49 7.67 16.65
N TRP A 245 -6.46 8.19 15.97
CA TRP A 245 -5.60 9.23 16.52
C TRP A 245 -6.02 10.57 15.95
N THR A 246 -6.60 11.43 16.79
CA THR A 246 -7.03 12.77 16.43
C THR A 246 -5.93 13.77 16.80
N PRO A 247 -5.45 14.62 15.87
CA PRO A 247 -4.46 15.62 16.20
C PRO A 247 -5.05 16.74 17.06
N GLU A 248 -4.30 17.21 18.05
CA GLU A 248 -4.69 18.36 18.88
C GLU A 248 -4.71 19.64 18.03
N GLU A 249 -5.76 20.47 18.15
CA GLU A 249 -5.96 21.68 17.33
C GLU A 249 -4.75 22.62 17.34
N GLU A 250 -4.13 22.80 18.51
CA GLU A 250 -2.96 23.69 18.69
C GLU A 250 -1.70 23.17 17.99
N THR A 251 -1.65 21.87 17.71
CA THR A 251 -0.48 21.20 17.13
C THR A 251 -0.61 20.96 15.63
N LYS A 252 -1.71 21.39 15.02
CA LYS A 252 -1.94 21.21 13.59
C LYS A 252 -0.94 21.99 12.75
N SER A 253 -0.29 21.30 11.83
CA SER A 253 0.77 21.87 10.98
C SER A 253 0.21 22.24 9.62
N LYS A 254 0.29 23.53 9.26
CA LYS A 254 -0.26 24.03 7.99
C LYS A 254 0.64 23.64 6.83
N LEU A 255 0.04 23.02 5.81
CA LEU A 255 0.77 22.68 4.59
C LEU A 255 0.99 23.93 3.73
N ASN A 256 2.25 24.20 3.40
CA ASN A 256 2.65 25.26 2.46
C ASN A 256 2.75 24.71 1.03
N SER A 257 2.50 25.55 0.03
CA SER A 257 2.47 25.22 -1.41
C SER A 257 3.84 24.85 -2.03
N ASP A 258 4.81 24.38 -1.26
CA ASP A 258 6.06 23.88 -1.83
C ASP A 258 5.80 22.55 -2.53
N THR A 259 5.60 22.62 -3.86
CA THR A 259 5.19 21.50 -4.72
C THR A 259 6.02 20.23 -4.52
N LYS A 260 7.32 20.33 -4.22
CA LYS A 260 8.19 19.17 -3.99
C LYS A 260 7.94 18.47 -2.67
N ASP A 261 7.74 19.22 -1.58
CA ASP A 261 7.54 18.60 -0.27
C ASP A 261 6.12 18.07 -0.14
N LEU A 262 5.14 18.74 -0.75
CA LEU A 262 3.78 18.20 -0.91
C LEU A 262 3.78 16.86 -1.67
N GLN A 263 4.50 16.78 -2.80
CA GLN A 263 4.64 15.51 -3.54
C GLN A 263 5.30 14.41 -2.69
N ASN A 264 6.38 14.72 -1.97
CA ASN A 264 7.04 13.75 -1.11
C ASN A 264 6.13 13.24 0.02
N LEU A 265 5.31 14.13 0.60
CA LEU A 265 4.33 13.79 1.64
C LEU A 265 3.26 12.85 1.07
N VAL A 266 2.63 13.22 -0.05
CA VAL A 266 1.60 12.38 -0.69
C VAL A 266 2.16 11.01 -1.07
N GLU A 267 3.38 10.96 -1.63
CA GLU A 267 4.04 9.68 -1.94
C GLU A 267 4.32 8.85 -0.70
N MET A 268 4.70 9.49 0.42
CA MET A 268 4.90 8.81 1.69
C MET A 268 3.60 8.21 2.21
N LEU A 269 2.55 9.02 2.32
CA LEU A 269 1.26 8.61 2.87
C LEU A 269 0.63 7.49 2.02
N ALA A 270 0.69 7.61 0.70
CA ALA A 270 0.25 6.55 -0.20
C ALA A 270 1.05 5.26 -0.02
N ALA A 271 2.38 5.35 0.09
CA ALA A 271 3.23 4.18 0.31
C ALA A 271 2.98 3.51 1.67
N LEU A 272 2.69 4.29 2.72
CA LEU A 272 2.31 3.78 4.04
C LEU A 272 0.94 3.08 3.98
N ARG A 273 -0.06 3.69 3.35
CA ARG A 273 -1.42 3.15 3.21
C ARG A 273 -1.47 1.88 2.37
N GLU A 274 -0.61 1.77 1.36
CA GLU A 274 -0.46 0.56 0.52
C GLU A 274 0.33 -0.55 1.23
N TYR A 275 1.00 -0.26 2.34
CA TYR A 275 1.78 -1.27 3.05
C TYR A 275 0.83 -2.28 3.73
N PRO A 276 0.98 -3.59 3.48
CA PRO A 276 -0.05 -4.59 3.83
C PRO A 276 -0.24 -4.83 5.33
N ASP A 277 0.73 -4.43 6.14
CA ASP A 277 0.70 -4.60 7.59
C ASP A 277 0.23 -3.32 8.31
N VAL A 278 -0.04 -2.23 7.57
CA VAL A 278 -0.56 -0.97 8.12
C VAL A 278 -2.09 -1.04 8.22
N LEU A 279 -2.60 -0.64 9.38
CA LEU A 279 -4.02 -0.57 9.73
C LEU A 279 -4.58 0.83 9.49
N GLY A 280 -3.85 1.86 9.92
CA GLY A 280 -4.27 3.26 9.80
C GLY A 280 -3.08 4.21 9.76
N VAL A 281 -3.24 5.32 9.04
CA VAL A 281 -2.26 6.39 8.89
C VAL A 281 -2.89 7.71 9.35
N TYR A 282 -2.30 8.33 10.36
CA TYR A 282 -2.79 9.55 10.98
C TYR A 282 -1.73 10.65 10.89
N SER A 283 -2.16 11.89 10.74
CA SER A 283 -1.26 13.03 10.58
C SER A 283 -1.85 14.30 11.18
N ASN A 284 -1.02 15.18 11.74
CA ASN A 284 -1.47 16.49 12.24
C ASN A 284 -1.52 17.56 11.14
N VAL A 285 -1.42 17.17 9.87
CA VAL A 285 -1.47 18.11 8.75
C VAL A 285 -2.83 18.80 8.67
N SER A 286 -2.81 20.12 8.51
CA SER A 286 -4.00 20.92 8.27
C SER A 286 -3.90 21.67 6.94
N ARG A 287 -5.07 22.01 6.40
CA ARG A 287 -5.18 22.77 5.17
C ARG A 287 -4.58 24.16 5.37
N GLY A 288 -3.46 24.42 4.68
CA GLY A 288 -2.82 25.73 4.59
C GLY A 288 -3.13 26.40 3.25
N ASN A 289 -2.09 26.90 2.58
CA ASN A 289 -2.21 27.58 1.28
C ASN A 289 -2.13 26.61 0.10
N VAL A 290 -2.93 25.55 0.12
CA VAL A 290 -2.94 24.50 -0.91
C VAL A 290 -4.28 24.46 -1.64
N THR A 291 -4.24 24.04 -2.90
CA THR A 291 -5.46 23.88 -3.71
C THR A 291 -6.32 22.72 -3.22
N ASP A 292 -7.61 22.71 -3.58
CA ASP A 292 -8.53 21.62 -3.19
C ASP A 292 -8.06 20.26 -3.72
N GLU A 293 -7.52 20.21 -4.94
CA GLU A 293 -7.01 18.99 -5.56
C GLU A 293 -5.80 18.42 -4.80
N GLU A 294 -4.87 19.29 -4.39
CA GLU A 294 -3.69 18.91 -3.62
C GLU A 294 -4.06 18.45 -2.21
N TRP A 295 -5.02 19.13 -1.57
CA TRP A 295 -5.54 18.73 -0.27
C TRP A 295 -6.23 17.37 -0.33
N ALA A 296 -7.07 17.14 -1.35
CA ALA A 296 -7.74 15.86 -1.55
C ALA A 296 -6.73 14.70 -1.68
N ALA A 297 -5.62 14.91 -2.40
CA ALA A 297 -4.57 13.91 -2.53
C ALA A 297 -3.86 13.56 -1.20
N VAL A 298 -3.79 14.51 -0.25
CA VAL A 298 -3.28 14.24 1.10
C VAL A 298 -4.36 13.54 1.93
N ALA A 299 -5.58 14.08 1.96
CA ALA A 299 -6.68 13.60 2.78
C ALA A 299 -7.10 12.16 2.45
N GLU A 300 -7.12 11.77 1.18
CA GLU A 300 -7.48 10.39 0.76
C GLU A 300 -6.55 9.32 1.38
N ASN A 301 -5.33 9.71 1.74
CA ASN A 301 -4.34 8.79 2.29
C ASN A 301 -4.32 8.74 3.83
N LEU A 302 -5.12 9.56 4.50
CA LEU A 302 -5.22 9.63 5.95
C LEU A 302 -6.50 8.96 6.46
N ASP A 303 -6.45 8.49 7.69
CA ASP A 303 -7.57 7.85 8.40
C ASP A 303 -8.04 8.71 9.59
N ASN A 304 -7.65 9.99 9.62
CA ASN A 304 -8.12 11.00 10.59
C ASN A 304 -9.65 11.12 10.62
#